data_AF-A0A843BPM3-F1
#
_entry.id   AF-A0A843BPM3-F1
#
_cell.length_a   1.000
_cell.length_b   1.000
_cell.length_c   1.000
_cell.angle_alpha   90.00
_cell.angle_beta   90.00
_cell.angle_gamma   90.00
#
_symmetry.space_group_name_H-M   'P 1'
#
loop_
_entity.id
_entity.type
_entity.pdbx_description
1 polymer ?
#
loop_
_entity_poly.entity_id
_entity_poly.type
_entity_poly.pdbx_seq_one_letter_code
_entity_poly.pdbx_strand_id
1 'polypeptide(L)'
;MLKISLGLIFFTILSSAFVYAETMSVDVEGTSYDIDYTVTGMSVSGIESDLDFISLILTVDVTDSPGILEITFDRSFYDSVYQGLDDEFIVIADGGLEPTFTETDTNPQSRTLRIELPSGTQDVEIIGSVFGRTIEEVPSEPEETVSEKQIPAAFVDSSKDLKFYVERYVTESSYKDWFEENYSDYTFHEALDISKSELDKLIVEIEDEQSKSIPVETPAETPKTTECGEGTILEDGVCVLDERCGEGT
;
A
#
# COMPACT_ATOMS: atom_id res chain seq x y z
N MET A 1 -45.96 20.97 -52.28
CA MET A 1 -46.55 20.13 -51.22
C MET A 1 -45.82 18.79 -51.22
N LEU A 2 -45.12 18.55 -50.10
CA LEU A 2 -44.29 17.44 -49.61
C LEU A 2 -44.11 16.14 -50.45
N LYS A 3 -42.85 15.80 -50.75
CA LYS A 3 -42.37 14.48 -51.20
C LYS A 3 -42.05 13.64 -49.96
N ILE A 4 -42.73 12.51 -49.75
CA ILE A 4 -42.42 11.58 -48.65
C ILE A 4 -41.37 10.60 -49.15
N SER A 5 -40.13 10.79 -48.66
CA SER A 5 -39.01 9.87 -48.90
C SER A 5 -39.21 8.63 -48.01
N LEU A 6 -39.28 7.45 -48.63
CA LEU A 6 -39.41 6.17 -47.96
C LEU A 6 -38.03 5.71 -47.48
N GLY A 7 -37.62 6.20 -46.31
CA GLY A 7 -36.40 5.76 -45.63
C GLY A 7 -36.60 4.37 -45.03
N LEU A 8 -35.85 3.39 -45.54
CA LEU A 8 -35.76 2.03 -45.01
C LEU A 8 -35.06 2.09 -43.64
N ILE A 9 -35.82 2.05 -42.55
CA ILE A 9 -35.27 1.97 -41.19
C ILE A 9 -34.91 0.50 -40.95
N PHE A 10 -33.62 0.17 -41.04
CA PHE A 10 -33.07 -1.07 -40.52
C PHE A 10 -33.13 -0.99 -38.98
N PHE A 11 -34.13 -1.64 -38.38
CA PHE A 11 -34.14 -1.89 -36.93
C PHE A 11 -33.08 -2.95 -36.66
N THR A 12 -31.87 -2.52 -36.28
CA THR A 12 -30.87 -3.40 -35.68
C THR A 12 -31.48 -3.91 -34.37
N ILE A 13 -31.93 -5.15 -34.41
CA ILE A 13 -32.40 -5.88 -33.23
C ILE A 13 -31.16 -6.01 -32.33
N LEU A 14 -31.05 -5.13 -31.33
CA LEU A 14 -30.03 -5.24 -30.29
C LEU A 14 -30.37 -6.54 -29.53
N SER A 15 -29.78 -7.66 -29.95
CA SER A 15 -29.82 -8.91 -29.20
C SER A 15 -28.93 -8.72 -27.98
N SER A 16 -29.49 -8.18 -26.90
CA SER A 16 -28.90 -8.31 -25.58
C SER A 16 -29.01 -9.78 -25.18
N ALA A 17 -27.96 -10.56 -25.45
CA ALA A 17 -27.81 -11.86 -24.81
C ALA A 17 -27.70 -11.59 -23.31
N PHE A 18 -28.65 -12.11 -22.53
CA PHE A 18 -28.51 -12.15 -21.09
C PHE A 18 -27.39 -13.15 -20.78
N VAL A 19 -26.27 -12.67 -20.25
CA VAL A 19 -25.24 -13.52 -19.65
C VAL A 19 -25.78 -13.88 -18.27
N TYR A 20 -26.05 -15.16 -18.02
CA TYR A 20 -26.43 -15.64 -16.69
C TYR A 20 -25.15 -15.96 -15.93
N ALA A 21 -25.00 -15.40 -14.73
CA ALA A 21 -23.96 -15.82 -13.80
C ALA A 21 -24.25 -17.25 -13.32
N GLU A 22 -23.20 -18.06 -13.27
CA GLU A 22 -23.16 -19.31 -12.54
C GLU A 22 -22.66 -19.03 -11.11
N THR A 23 -23.04 -19.87 -10.16
CA THR A 23 -22.68 -19.71 -8.75
C THR A 23 -21.98 -20.96 -8.28
N MET A 24 -20.88 -20.80 -7.54
CA MET A 24 -20.19 -21.90 -6.87
C MET A 24 -19.91 -21.53 -5.41
N SER A 25 -20.13 -22.50 -4.53
CA SER A 25 -19.92 -22.30 -3.10
C SER A 25 -18.49 -22.69 -2.70
N VAL A 26 -17.86 -21.87 -1.87
CA VAL A 26 -16.59 -22.17 -1.20
C VAL A 26 -16.81 -22.28 0.30
N ASP A 27 -16.14 -23.24 0.94
CA ASP A 27 -16.11 -23.35 2.40
C ASP A 27 -14.91 -22.59 2.97
N VAL A 28 -15.15 -21.76 3.97
CA VAL A 28 -14.13 -21.06 4.75
C VAL A 28 -14.46 -21.29 6.22
N GLU A 29 -13.60 -22.03 6.92
CA GLU A 29 -13.76 -22.40 8.33
C GLU A 29 -15.15 -23.00 8.67
N GLY A 30 -15.73 -23.80 7.76
CA GLY A 30 -17.05 -24.41 7.95
C GLY A 30 -18.25 -23.50 7.63
N THR A 31 -18.00 -22.27 7.17
CA THR A 31 -19.02 -21.37 6.63
C THR A 31 -18.96 -21.38 5.11
N SER A 32 -20.10 -21.59 4.46
CA SER A 32 -20.21 -21.64 3.01
C SER A 32 -20.59 -20.28 2.44
N TYR A 33 -19.85 -19.85 1.42
CA TYR A 33 -20.06 -18.58 0.70
C TYR A 33 -20.27 -18.86 -0.77
N ASP A 34 -21.32 -18.26 -1.34
CA ASP A 34 -21.64 -18.36 -2.76
C ASP A 34 -20.90 -17.27 -3.55
N ILE A 35 -20.20 -17.66 -4.60
CA ILE A 35 -19.46 -16.77 -5.49
C ILE A 35 -20.07 -16.84 -6.88
N ASP A 36 -20.48 -15.68 -7.39
CA ASP A 36 -21.04 -15.54 -8.74
C ASP A 36 -19.93 -15.32 -9.77
N TYR A 37 -20.00 -16.01 -10.89
CA TYR A 37 -19.08 -15.87 -12.01
C TYR A 37 -19.73 -16.10 -13.37
N THR A 38 -19.10 -15.62 -14.43
CA THR A 38 -19.42 -15.98 -15.81
C THR A 38 -18.16 -16.40 -16.53
N VAL A 39 -18.31 -17.28 -17.52
CA VAL A 39 -17.20 -17.78 -18.33
C VAL A 39 -17.49 -17.70 -19.82
N THR A 40 -16.46 -17.44 -20.60
CA THR A 40 -16.46 -17.60 -22.07
C THR A 40 -15.26 -18.43 -22.48
N GLY A 41 -15.48 -19.51 -23.24
CA GLY A 41 -14.39 -20.34 -23.76
C GLY A 41 -13.66 -21.18 -22.69
N MET A 42 -14.30 -21.40 -21.54
CA MET A 42 -13.78 -22.20 -20.44
C MET A 42 -14.91 -22.72 -19.55
N SER A 43 -14.59 -23.58 -18.59
CA SER A 43 -15.47 -23.98 -17.48
C SER A 43 -14.73 -23.90 -16.14
N VAL A 44 -15.49 -23.71 -15.05
CA VAL A 44 -15.00 -23.80 -13.66
C VAL A 44 -15.62 -25.04 -13.03
N SER A 45 -14.83 -25.84 -12.33
CA SER A 45 -15.28 -27.11 -11.73
C SER A 45 -15.15 -27.16 -10.20
N GLY A 46 -14.38 -26.24 -9.62
CA GLY A 46 -14.18 -26.14 -8.18
C GLY A 46 -13.61 -24.78 -7.78
N ILE A 47 -13.92 -24.35 -6.56
CA ILE A 47 -13.28 -23.24 -5.85
C ILE A 47 -12.93 -23.75 -4.46
N GLU A 48 -11.65 -23.67 -4.09
CA GLU A 48 -11.13 -24.04 -2.77
C GLU A 48 -10.51 -22.81 -2.10
N SER A 49 -10.62 -22.72 -0.78
CA SER A 49 -9.96 -21.67 0.00
C SER A 49 -8.62 -22.18 0.53
N ASP A 50 -7.60 -21.34 0.44
CA ASP A 50 -6.34 -21.51 1.14
C ASP A 50 -6.25 -20.45 2.24
N LEU A 51 -6.43 -20.89 3.48
CA LEU A 51 -6.45 -20.01 4.65
C LEU A 51 -5.04 -19.58 5.08
N ASP A 52 -4.00 -20.35 4.72
CA ASP A 52 -2.62 -20.02 5.06
C ASP A 52 -2.11 -18.87 4.17
N PHE A 53 -2.59 -18.79 2.92
CA PHE A 53 -2.22 -17.75 1.96
C PHE A 53 -3.31 -16.69 1.70
N ILE A 54 -4.49 -16.85 2.28
CA ILE A 54 -5.66 -16.00 2.04
C ILE A 54 -5.93 -15.89 0.53
N SER A 55 -6.08 -17.05 -0.11
CA SER A 55 -6.30 -17.17 -1.55
C SER A 55 -7.47 -18.09 -1.88
N LEU A 56 -8.10 -17.84 -3.04
CA LEU A 56 -9.08 -18.72 -3.64
C LEU A 56 -8.45 -19.43 -4.84
N ILE A 57 -8.47 -20.76 -4.84
CA ILE A 57 -7.92 -21.59 -5.90
C ILE A 57 -9.08 -22.17 -6.71
N LEU A 58 -9.14 -21.82 -7.98
CA LEU A 58 -10.16 -22.25 -8.92
C LEU A 58 -9.61 -23.34 -9.84
N THR A 59 -10.30 -24.47 -9.93
CA THR A 59 -10.03 -25.49 -10.93
C THR A 59 -10.81 -25.19 -12.20
N VAL A 60 -10.08 -24.89 -13.28
CA VAL A 60 -10.62 -24.45 -14.56
C VAL A 60 -10.27 -25.42 -15.69
N ASP A 61 -11.06 -25.41 -16.77
CA ASP A 61 -10.72 -26.06 -18.04
C ASP A 61 -10.90 -25.04 -19.17
N VAL A 62 -9.78 -24.49 -19.65
CA VAL A 62 -9.76 -23.41 -20.64
C VAL A 62 -9.55 -23.97 -22.05
N THR A 63 -10.60 -23.94 -22.87
CA THR A 63 -10.57 -24.47 -24.25
C THR A 63 -10.18 -23.43 -25.28
N ASP A 64 -10.49 -22.15 -25.03
CA ASP A 64 -10.24 -21.04 -25.95
C ASP A 64 -8.99 -20.23 -25.54
N SER A 65 -8.53 -19.31 -26.39
CA SER A 65 -7.39 -18.43 -26.07
C SER A 65 -7.65 -17.00 -26.60
N PRO A 66 -7.98 -16.02 -25.74
CA PRO A 66 -8.18 -16.18 -24.29
C PRO A 66 -9.53 -16.83 -23.95
N GLY A 67 -9.55 -17.69 -22.95
CA GLY A 67 -10.76 -17.91 -22.15
C GLY A 67 -10.94 -16.74 -21.19
N ILE A 68 -12.18 -16.40 -20.86
CA ILE A 68 -12.51 -15.26 -19.99
C ILE A 68 -13.28 -15.77 -18.79
N LEU A 69 -12.79 -15.44 -17.59
CA LEU A 69 -13.48 -15.58 -16.33
C LEU A 69 -13.85 -14.19 -15.81
N GLU A 70 -15.12 -13.93 -15.55
CA GLU A 70 -15.58 -12.76 -14.79
C GLU A 70 -16.14 -13.25 -13.46
N ILE A 71 -15.48 -12.94 -12.35
CA ILE A 71 -15.81 -13.43 -11.01
C ILE A 71 -16.08 -12.27 -10.07
N THR A 72 -17.17 -12.35 -9.31
CA THR A 72 -17.61 -11.26 -8.42
C THR A 72 -17.55 -11.71 -6.96
N PHE A 73 -16.80 -10.96 -6.17
CA PHE A 73 -16.70 -11.16 -4.73
C PHE A 73 -17.58 -10.17 -3.99
N ASP A 74 -18.29 -10.66 -2.96
CA ASP A 74 -18.78 -9.82 -1.88
C ASP A 74 -17.56 -9.40 -1.03
N ARG A 75 -17.32 -8.10 -0.91
CA ARG A 75 -16.15 -7.54 -0.21
C ARG A 75 -16.21 -7.69 1.31
N SER A 76 -17.37 -8.07 1.85
CA SER A 76 -17.48 -8.53 3.23
C SER A 76 -16.99 -9.97 3.38
N PHE A 77 -17.08 -10.79 2.33
CA PHE A 77 -16.56 -12.16 2.33
C PHE A 77 -15.09 -12.22 1.91
N TYR A 78 -14.71 -11.63 0.78
CA TYR A 78 -13.36 -11.77 0.24
C TYR A 78 -12.90 -10.47 -0.42
N ASP A 79 -11.76 -9.95 0.01
CA ASP A 79 -11.28 -8.62 -0.40
C ASP A 79 -9.75 -8.52 -0.36
N SER A 80 -9.20 -7.56 -1.11
CA SER A 80 -7.79 -7.16 -1.02
C SER A 80 -7.70 -5.75 -0.45
N VAL A 81 -7.08 -5.63 0.74
CA VAL A 81 -6.95 -4.40 1.52
C VAL A 81 -5.62 -4.40 2.25
N TYR A 82 -4.92 -3.27 2.17
CA TYR A 82 -3.65 -3.05 2.84
C TYR A 82 -3.71 -1.78 3.69
N GLN A 83 -3.44 -1.92 4.98
CA GLN A 83 -3.52 -0.81 5.96
C GLN A 83 -4.87 -0.06 5.95
N GLY A 84 -5.97 -0.80 5.73
CA GLY A 84 -7.33 -0.23 5.67
C GLY A 84 -7.67 0.49 4.37
N LEU A 85 -6.77 0.48 3.39
CA LEU A 85 -7.00 1.03 2.06
C LEU A 85 -7.26 -0.08 1.04
N ASP A 86 -8.09 0.24 0.05
CA ASP A 86 -8.36 -0.60 -1.12
C ASP A 86 -7.03 -1.03 -1.76
N ASP A 87 -6.80 -2.33 -1.88
CA ASP A 87 -5.62 -2.88 -2.55
C ASP A 87 -6.06 -3.79 -3.71
N GLU A 88 -5.15 -4.04 -4.65
CA GLU A 88 -5.43 -4.90 -5.81
C GLU A 88 -5.32 -6.38 -5.43
N PHE A 89 -6.10 -7.24 -6.08
CA PHE A 89 -5.87 -8.69 -5.99
C PHE A 89 -4.60 -9.09 -6.75
N ILE A 90 -3.98 -10.18 -6.34
CA ILE A 90 -2.93 -10.83 -7.14
C ILE A 90 -3.54 -12.08 -7.77
N VAL A 91 -3.35 -12.28 -9.06
CA VAL A 91 -3.87 -13.44 -9.79
C VAL A 91 -2.71 -14.25 -10.36
N ILE A 92 -2.72 -15.57 -10.15
CA ILE A 92 -1.71 -16.50 -10.62
C ILE A 92 -2.41 -17.66 -11.33
N ALA A 93 -2.00 -17.98 -12.55
CA ALA A 93 -2.41 -19.15 -13.30
C ALA A 93 -1.33 -20.24 -13.26
N ASP A 94 -1.75 -21.50 -13.13
CA ASP A 94 -0.90 -22.71 -13.11
C ASP A 94 0.32 -22.60 -12.16
N GLY A 95 0.16 -21.91 -11.03
CA GLY A 95 1.18 -21.79 -9.99
C GLY A 95 2.43 -20.97 -10.36
N GLY A 96 2.37 -20.12 -11.39
CA GLY A 96 3.50 -19.23 -11.69
C GLY A 96 3.37 -18.25 -12.86
N LEU A 97 2.22 -18.19 -13.53
CA LEU A 97 1.97 -17.22 -14.60
C LEU A 97 1.02 -16.13 -14.11
N GLU A 98 1.35 -14.86 -14.29
CA GLU A 98 0.41 -13.77 -14.03
C GLU A 98 -0.44 -13.54 -15.30
N PRO A 99 -1.75 -13.87 -15.29
CA PRO A 99 -2.62 -13.61 -16.44
C PRO A 99 -2.94 -12.12 -16.55
N THR A 100 -3.45 -11.71 -17.72
CA THR A 100 -4.04 -10.38 -17.85
C THR A 100 -5.34 -10.36 -17.07
N PHE A 101 -5.51 -9.40 -16.15
CA PHE A 101 -6.79 -9.17 -15.48
C PHE A 101 -7.06 -7.69 -15.26
N THR A 102 -8.32 -7.36 -14.97
CA THR A 102 -8.79 -6.02 -14.61
C THR A 102 -9.92 -6.11 -13.59
N GLU A 103 -10.00 -5.16 -12.67
CA GLU A 103 -11.21 -4.93 -11.87
C GLU A 103 -12.23 -4.11 -12.68
N THR A 104 -13.38 -4.70 -13.02
CA THR A 104 -14.35 -4.07 -13.94
C THR A 104 -15.47 -3.33 -13.22
N ASP A 105 -15.83 -3.76 -12.01
CA ASP A 105 -16.88 -3.14 -11.20
C ASP A 105 -16.49 -3.21 -9.71
N THR A 106 -15.98 -2.10 -9.18
CA THR A 106 -15.55 -2.00 -7.77
C THR A 106 -16.43 -0.98 -7.04
N ASN A 107 -17.09 -1.41 -5.97
CA ASN A 107 -17.86 -0.57 -5.07
C ASN A 107 -17.65 -1.03 -3.61
N PRO A 108 -18.26 -0.39 -2.59
CA PRO A 108 -18.07 -0.78 -1.19
C PRO A 108 -18.64 -2.16 -0.80
N GLN A 109 -19.44 -2.81 -1.65
CA GLN A 109 -20.10 -4.08 -1.35
C GLN A 109 -19.55 -5.22 -2.19
N SER A 110 -19.20 -4.97 -3.45
CA SER A 110 -18.73 -5.99 -4.37
C SER A 110 -17.55 -5.52 -5.20
N ARG A 111 -16.79 -6.50 -5.68
CA ARG A 111 -15.70 -6.31 -6.64
C ARG A 111 -15.71 -7.42 -7.67
N THR A 112 -15.69 -7.05 -8.95
CA THR A 112 -15.66 -7.99 -10.07
C THR A 112 -14.30 -7.98 -10.75
N LEU A 113 -13.67 -9.16 -10.87
CA LEU A 113 -12.45 -9.38 -11.64
C LEU A 113 -12.79 -9.99 -12.99
N ARG A 114 -12.19 -9.43 -14.05
CA ARG A 114 -12.18 -10.03 -15.39
C ARG A 114 -10.78 -10.52 -15.70
N ILE A 115 -10.62 -11.84 -15.84
CA ILE A 115 -9.34 -12.53 -16.00
C ILE A 115 -9.31 -13.22 -17.38
N GLU A 116 -8.25 -12.98 -18.13
CA GLU A 116 -7.99 -13.61 -19.43
C GLU A 116 -6.97 -14.73 -19.30
N LEU A 117 -7.40 -15.97 -19.58
CA LEU A 117 -6.61 -17.17 -19.37
C LEU A 117 -6.18 -17.79 -20.70
N PRO A 118 -4.91 -18.22 -20.85
CA PRO A 118 -4.48 -19.01 -21.99
C PRO A 118 -5.20 -20.36 -22.07
N SER A 119 -5.35 -20.90 -23.29
CA SER A 119 -5.84 -22.27 -23.48
C SER A 119 -4.95 -23.29 -22.77
N GLY A 120 -5.57 -24.25 -22.09
CA GLY A 120 -4.90 -25.29 -21.33
C GLY A 120 -4.57 -24.93 -19.88
N THR A 121 -4.90 -23.71 -19.43
CA THR A 121 -4.83 -23.36 -18.00
C THR A 121 -5.76 -24.27 -17.20
N GLN A 122 -5.27 -24.79 -16.07
CA GLN A 122 -6.00 -25.73 -15.21
C GLN A 122 -6.30 -25.17 -13.83
N ASP A 123 -5.45 -24.27 -13.33
CA ASP A 123 -5.61 -23.67 -12.02
C ASP A 123 -5.47 -22.15 -12.08
N VAL A 124 -6.32 -21.45 -11.34
CA VAL A 124 -6.21 -20.01 -11.12
C VAL A 124 -6.30 -19.74 -9.63
N GLU A 125 -5.26 -19.14 -9.07
CA GLU A 125 -5.20 -18.66 -7.70
C GLU A 125 -5.45 -17.14 -7.70
N ILE A 126 -6.42 -16.70 -6.91
CA ILE A 126 -6.74 -15.29 -6.69
C ILE A 126 -6.40 -15.01 -5.23
N ILE A 127 -5.33 -14.26 -4.98
CA ILE A 127 -4.80 -13.95 -3.65
C ILE A 127 -5.31 -12.58 -3.22
N GLY A 128 -5.93 -12.56 -2.05
CA GLY A 128 -6.44 -11.36 -1.39
C GLY A 128 -5.74 -11.16 -0.05
N SER A 129 -6.48 -10.59 0.90
CA SER A 129 -5.94 -10.25 2.24
C SER A 129 -6.91 -10.52 3.38
N VAL A 130 -8.18 -10.77 3.08
CA VAL A 130 -9.20 -11.06 4.09
C VAL A 130 -10.20 -12.10 3.58
N PHE A 131 -10.47 -13.10 4.42
CA PHE A 131 -11.68 -13.91 4.36
C PHE A 131 -12.61 -13.50 5.48
N GLY A 132 -13.92 -13.49 5.19
CA GLY A 132 -14.98 -13.26 6.14
C GLY A 132 -14.68 -12.09 7.07
N ARG A 133 -14.78 -10.85 6.57
CA ARG A 133 -15.09 -9.75 7.48
C ARG A 133 -16.41 -10.15 8.12
N THR A 134 -16.34 -10.69 9.33
CA THR A 134 -17.47 -10.61 10.24
C THR A 134 -17.68 -9.11 10.36
N ILE A 135 -18.67 -8.56 9.64
CA ILE A 135 -19.43 -7.49 10.23
C ILE A 135 -20.04 -8.19 11.44
N GLU A 136 -19.29 -8.24 12.54
CA GLU A 136 -19.96 -8.20 13.80
C GLU A 136 -20.82 -6.95 13.64
N GLU A 137 -22.13 -7.13 13.48
CA GLU A 137 -23.03 -6.24 14.15
C GLU A 137 -22.62 -6.35 15.62
N VAL A 138 -21.56 -5.63 16.00
CA VAL A 138 -21.12 -5.50 17.37
C VAL A 138 -22.40 -5.07 18.08
N PRO A 139 -22.95 -5.88 18.98
CA PRO A 139 -24.21 -5.56 19.61
C PRO A 139 -23.95 -4.33 20.47
N SER A 140 -24.18 -3.13 19.92
CA SER A 140 -24.00 -1.81 20.52
C SER A 140 -23.43 -1.86 21.95
N GLU A 141 -22.16 -2.24 22.06
CA GLU A 141 -21.41 -2.21 23.30
C GLU A 141 -20.91 -0.77 23.41
N PRO A 142 -21.10 -0.13 24.58
CA PRO A 142 -21.38 1.30 24.65
C PRO A 142 -20.27 2.05 23.93
N GLU A 143 -20.67 2.87 22.95
CA GLU A 143 -19.81 3.73 22.15
C GLU A 143 -18.47 3.99 22.86
N GLU A 144 -17.41 3.25 22.49
CA GLU A 144 -16.11 3.89 22.53
C GLU A 144 -16.26 5.02 21.54
N THR A 145 -16.46 6.20 22.12
CA THR A 145 -16.62 7.45 21.41
C THR A 145 -15.56 7.47 20.32
N VAL A 146 -15.99 7.31 19.07
CA VAL A 146 -15.22 7.74 17.92
C VAL A 146 -15.01 9.23 18.17
N SER A 147 -13.90 9.55 18.81
CA SER A 147 -13.41 10.91 18.90
C SER A 147 -13.05 11.24 17.46
N GLU A 148 -14.02 11.83 16.76
CA GLU A 148 -13.78 12.49 15.48
C GLU A 148 -12.48 13.28 15.62
N LYS A 149 -11.44 12.88 14.88
CA LYS A 149 -10.12 13.52 14.96
C LYS A 149 -10.32 15.00 14.73
N GLN A 150 -10.09 15.79 15.79
CA GLN A 150 -10.10 17.24 15.66
C GLN A 150 -8.90 17.62 14.78
N ILE A 151 -9.15 18.36 13.71
CA ILE A 151 -8.13 18.89 12.82
C ILE A 151 -8.30 20.43 12.80
N PRO A 152 -7.27 21.21 13.18
CA PRO A 152 -6.00 20.76 13.79
C PRO A 152 -6.19 20.03 15.13
N ALA A 153 -5.24 19.17 15.47
CA ALA A 153 -5.22 18.43 16.72
C ALA A 153 -5.21 19.38 17.93
N ALA A 154 -5.73 18.92 19.07
CA ALA A 154 -5.97 19.78 20.24
C ALA A 154 -4.72 20.46 20.83
N PHE A 155 -3.50 19.96 20.54
CA PHE A 155 -2.26 20.60 20.97
C PHE A 155 -1.85 21.80 20.10
N VAL A 156 -2.46 21.97 18.93
CA VAL A 156 -2.13 23.03 17.98
C VAL A 156 -2.84 24.31 18.41
N ASP A 157 -2.09 25.19 19.06
CA ASP A 157 -2.48 26.58 19.32
C ASP A 157 -2.36 27.39 18.02
N SER A 158 -3.51 27.84 17.50
CA SER A 158 -3.66 28.61 16.27
C SER A 158 -2.99 29.99 16.30
N SER A 159 -2.54 30.45 17.47
CA SER A 159 -1.77 31.70 17.61
C SER A 159 -0.26 31.52 17.37
N LYS A 160 0.20 30.27 17.26
CA LYS A 160 1.59 29.92 16.97
C LYS A 160 1.79 29.68 15.48
N ASP A 161 3.00 29.98 15.02
CA ASP A 161 3.43 29.67 13.66
C ASP A 161 3.55 28.15 13.48
N LEU A 162 3.14 27.62 12.33
CA LEU A 162 3.26 26.18 12.04
C LEU A 162 4.71 25.71 12.09
N LYS A 163 5.67 26.56 11.68
CA LYS A 163 7.11 26.30 11.77
C LYS A 163 7.56 26.05 13.22
N PHE A 164 6.92 26.67 14.21
CA PHE A 164 7.24 26.42 15.62
C PHE A 164 6.99 24.95 16.01
N TYR A 165 5.89 24.35 15.57
CA TYR A 165 5.61 22.95 15.87
C TYR A 165 6.55 22.00 15.11
N VAL A 166 6.81 22.29 13.83
CA VAL A 166 7.71 21.49 12.99
C VAL A 166 9.14 21.52 13.53
N GLU A 167 9.62 22.69 13.95
CA GLU A 167 10.97 22.83 14.52
C GLU A 167 11.14 21.99 15.78
N ARG A 168 10.16 22.02 16.70
CA ARG A 168 10.20 21.19 17.91
C ARG A 168 10.12 19.71 17.60
N TYR A 169 9.29 19.30 16.64
CA TYR A 169 9.18 17.90 16.23
C TYR A 169 10.46 17.34 15.62
N VAL A 170 11.19 18.15 14.86
CA VAL A 170 12.46 17.73 14.25
C VAL A 170 13.63 17.80 15.22
N THR A 171 13.66 18.80 16.12
CA THR A 171 14.83 19.09 16.96
C THR A 171 14.74 18.57 18.40
N GLU A 172 13.54 18.36 18.94
CA GLU A 172 13.31 17.88 20.31
C GLU A 172 12.82 16.42 20.30
N SER A 173 13.71 15.46 20.57
CA SER A 173 13.33 14.03 20.62
C SER A 173 12.19 13.77 21.60
N SER A 174 12.19 14.44 22.77
CA SER A 174 11.12 14.31 23.77
C SER A 174 9.75 14.83 23.28
N TYR A 175 9.74 15.82 22.39
CA TYR A 175 8.48 16.32 21.82
C TYR A 175 7.96 15.35 20.77
N LYS A 176 8.85 14.75 19.99
CA LYS A 176 8.52 13.68 19.05
C LYS A 176 7.94 12.46 19.77
N ASP A 177 8.61 11.95 20.80
CA ASP A 177 8.14 10.81 21.59
C ASP A 177 6.76 11.11 22.21
N TRP A 178 6.61 12.31 22.79
CA TRP A 178 5.32 12.77 23.32
C TRP A 178 4.21 12.79 22.25
N PHE A 179 4.50 13.29 21.05
CA PHE A 179 3.52 13.30 19.95
C PHE A 179 3.13 11.88 19.54
N GLU A 180 4.11 10.99 19.34
CA GLU A 180 3.89 9.60 18.94
C GLU A 180 3.10 8.80 19.99
N GLU A 181 3.28 9.10 21.28
CA GLU A 181 2.52 8.46 22.37
C GLU A 181 1.11 9.03 22.59
N ASN A 182 0.93 10.35 22.46
CA ASN A 182 -0.33 11.04 22.82
C ASN A 182 -1.26 11.27 21.62
N TYR A 183 -0.74 11.20 20.41
CA TYR A 183 -1.47 11.39 19.15
C TYR A 183 -1.09 10.27 18.16
N SER A 184 -0.97 9.03 18.65
CA SER A 184 -0.54 7.85 17.86
C SER A 184 -1.43 7.54 16.66
N ASP A 185 -2.67 8.03 16.68
CA ASP A 185 -3.63 7.93 15.60
C ASP A 185 -3.44 8.99 14.51
N TYR A 186 -2.67 10.06 14.75
CA TYR A 186 -2.37 11.12 13.78
C TYR A 186 -1.01 10.91 13.12
N THR A 187 -0.90 11.27 11.84
CA THR A 187 0.41 11.69 11.31
C THR A 187 0.67 13.16 11.66
N PHE A 188 1.94 13.55 11.76
CA PHE A 188 2.30 14.91 12.20
C PHE A 188 1.75 16.03 11.28
N HIS A 189 1.67 15.80 9.97
CA HIS A 189 1.10 16.78 9.03
C HIS A 189 -0.43 16.88 9.13
N GLU A 190 -1.13 15.76 9.32
CA GLU A 190 -2.58 15.75 9.57
C GLU A 190 -2.93 16.48 10.87
N ALA A 191 -2.15 16.26 11.94
CA ALA A 191 -2.35 16.95 13.21
C ALA A 191 -2.24 18.47 13.09
N LEU A 192 -1.41 18.97 12.18
CA LEU A 192 -1.21 20.40 11.92
C LEU A 192 -2.17 20.98 10.87
N ASP A 193 -3.04 20.17 10.25
CA ASP A 193 -3.88 20.57 9.11
C ASP A 193 -3.07 21.10 7.91
N ILE A 194 -1.93 20.46 7.61
CA ILE A 194 -1.08 20.79 6.45
C ILE A 194 -0.86 19.59 5.55
N SER A 195 -0.60 19.85 4.27
CA SER A 195 -0.18 18.78 3.36
C SER A 195 1.23 18.28 3.71
N LYS A 196 1.52 17.00 3.42
CA LYS A 196 2.88 16.46 3.53
C LYS A 196 3.91 17.31 2.77
N SER A 197 3.55 17.84 1.61
CA SER A 197 4.44 18.71 0.82
C SER A 197 4.74 20.06 1.49
N GLU A 198 3.84 20.54 2.34
CA GLU A 198 4.02 21.77 3.11
C GLU A 198 4.89 21.51 4.34
N LEU A 199 4.68 20.36 5.01
CA LEU A 199 5.59 19.87 6.04
C LEU A 199 7.02 19.74 5.52
N ASP A 200 7.22 19.10 4.36
CA ASP A 200 8.56 18.92 3.77
C ASP A 200 9.25 20.27 3.48
N LYS A 201 8.51 21.28 3.02
CA LYS A 201 9.05 22.63 2.81
C LYS A 201 9.50 23.30 4.10
N LEU A 202 8.69 23.19 5.16
CA LEU A 202 9.02 23.77 6.47
C LEU A 202 10.26 23.11 7.08
N ILE A 203 10.41 21.78 6.92
CA ILE A 203 11.60 21.05 7.38
C ILE A 203 12.85 21.58 6.67
N VAL A 204 12.82 21.72 5.34
CA VAL A 204 13.94 22.26 4.55
C VAL A 204 14.30 23.69 4.98
N GLU A 205 13.30 24.54 5.23
CA GLU A 205 13.52 25.91 5.71
C GLU A 205 14.17 25.95 7.09
N ILE A 206 13.74 25.08 8.01
CA ILE A 206 14.34 24.95 9.35
C ILE A 206 15.79 24.47 9.27
N GLU A 207 16.10 23.51 8.42
CA GLU A 207 17.47 23.02 8.20
C GLU A 207 18.39 24.12 7.63
N ASP A 208 17.90 24.90 6.66
CA ASP A 208 18.65 26.04 6.09
C ASP A 208 18.92 27.12 7.14
N GLU A 209 17.92 27.48 7.97
CA GLU A 209 18.09 28.45 9.05
C GLU A 209 19.06 27.96 10.14
N GLN A 210 18.99 26.69 10.53
CA GLN A 210 19.93 26.10 11.48
C GLN A 210 21.36 26.16 10.93
N SER A 211 21.56 25.84 9.65
CA SER A 211 22.87 25.93 9.00
C SER A 211 23.45 27.36 8.99
N LYS A 212 22.58 28.37 8.93
CA LYS A 212 22.93 29.80 8.91
C LYS A 212 23.17 30.39 10.30
N SER A 213 22.62 29.75 11.33
CA SER A 213 22.73 30.15 12.73
C SER A 213 23.98 29.60 13.45
N ILE A 214 24.64 28.58 12.88
CA ILE A 214 25.96 28.14 13.35
C ILE A 214 26.90 29.33 13.21
N PRO A 215 27.44 29.90 14.32
CA PRO A 215 28.48 30.90 14.20
C PRO A 215 29.62 30.25 13.44
N VAL A 216 30.11 30.91 12.39
CA VAL A 216 31.44 30.62 11.86
C VAL A 216 32.41 30.93 12.99
N GLU A 217 32.63 29.97 13.89
CA GLU A 217 33.83 29.96 14.69
C GLU A 217 34.97 29.88 13.68
N THR A 218 35.68 30.99 13.54
CA THR A 218 37.00 31.00 12.92
C THR A 218 37.77 29.89 13.63
N PRO A 219 38.27 28.84 12.93
CA PRO A 219 38.98 27.78 13.61
C PRO A 219 40.17 28.39 14.34
N ALA A 220 40.11 28.42 15.67
CA ALA A 220 41.31 28.54 16.46
C ALA A 220 42.10 27.27 16.16
N GLU A 221 43.17 27.44 15.38
CA GLU A 221 44.09 26.39 14.97
C GLU A 221 44.75 25.80 16.23
N THR A 222 44.14 24.79 16.81
CA THR A 222 44.82 23.92 17.76
C THR A 222 45.68 22.96 16.95
N PRO A 223 47.03 23.03 17.02
CA PRO A 223 47.87 22.07 16.33
C PRO A 223 47.64 20.70 16.97
N LYS A 224 47.04 19.78 16.21
CA LYS A 224 47.03 18.36 16.59
C LYS A 224 48.48 17.87 16.54
N THR A 225 49.07 17.59 17.68
CA THR A 225 50.34 16.87 17.75
C THR A 225 50.10 15.42 17.35
N THR A 226 50.59 15.03 16.18
CA THR A 226 50.57 13.63 15.72
C THR A 226 51.62 12.86 16.51
N GLU A 227 51.20 12.14 17.54
CA GLU A 227 52.06 11.18 18.23
C GLU A 227 52.05 9.85 17.45
N CYS A 228 53.22 9.41 16.99
CA CYS A 228 53.38 8.13 16.30
C CYS A 228 53.56 6.99 17.31
N GLY A 229 53.04 5.80 16.99
CA GLY A 229 53.12 4.61 17.85
C GLY A 229 54.54 4.04 17.98
N GLU A 230 54.74 3.08 18.89
CA GLU A 230 56.03 2.42 19.08
C GLU A 230 56.61 1.87 17.76
N GLY A 231 57.89 2.11 17.53
CA GLY A 231 58.60 1.69 16.31
C GLY A 231 58.45 2.63 15.10
N THR A 232 57.75 3.76 15.25
CA THR A 232 57.60 4.77 14.19
C THR A 232 57.99 6.17 14.67
N ILE A 233 58.52 6.99 13.77
CA ILE A 233 58.84 8.40 13.98
C ILE A 233 58.05 9.29 13.03
N LEU A 234 57.75 10.52 13.44
CA LEU A 234 57.06 11.48 12.61
C LEU A 234 58.05 12.17 11.67
N GLU A 235 57.97 11.88 10.37
CA GLU A 235 58.67 12.62 9.31
C GLU A 235 57.62 13.24 8.36
N ASP A 236 57.73 14.55 8.13
CA ASP A 236 56.83 15.31 7.23
C ASP A 236 55.32 15.10 7.50
N GLY A 237 54.95 14.91 8.77
CA GLY A 237 53.56 14.72 9.20
C GLY A 237 53.01 13.31 8.98
N VAL A 238 53.86 12.36 8.56
CA VAL A 238 53.52 10.94 8.38
C VAL A 238 54.38 10.08 9.32
N CYS A 239 53.77 9.09 9.96
CA CYS A 239 54.52 8.14 10.76
C CYS A 239 55.26 7.16 9.86
N VAL A 240 56.59 7.21 9.87
CA VAL A 240 57.49 6.31 9.14
C VAL A 240 58.20 5.38 10.11
N LEU A 241 58.60 4.19 9.66
CA LEU A 241 59.31 3.22 10.51
C LEU A 241 60.67 3.77 10.97
N ASP A 242 61.00 3.60 12.24
CA ASP A 242 62.29 4.03 12.77
C ASP A 242 63.38 3.01 12.37
N GLU A 243 64.17 3.34 11.33
CA GLU A 243 65.26 2.48 10.86
C GLU A 243 66.44 2.36 11.84
N ARG A 244 66.40 3.05 13.00
CA ARG A 244 67.34 2.83 14.11
C ARG A 244 67.01 1.57 14.90
N CYS A 245 65.82 1.00 14.73
CA CYS A 245 65.48 -0.33 15.20
C CYS A 245 66.09 -1.37 14.23
N GLY A 246 67.36 -1.72 14.44
CA GLY A 246 68.05 -2.78 13.68
C GLY A 246 67.50 -4.19 13.97
N GLU A 247 67.81 -5.16 13.10
CA GLU A 247 67.40 -6.56 13.27
C GLU A 247 67.86 -7.12 14.64
N GLY A 248 66.89 -7.47 15.48
CA GLY A 248 67.04 -8.41 16.59
C GLY A 248 67.08 -7.80 17.99
N THR A 249 65.97 -7.94 18.72
CA THR A 249 65.84 -8.76 19.94
C THR A 249 64.39 -9.18 20.09
#